data_AF-V6ASI9-F1
#
_entry.id   AF-V6ASI9-F1
#
_cell.length_a   1.000
_cell.length_b   1.000
_cell.length_c   1.000
_cell.angle_alpha   90.00
_cell.angle_beta   90.00
_cell.angle_gamma   90.00
#
_symmetry.space_group_name_H-M   'P 1'
#
loop_
_entity.id
_entity.type
_entity.pdbx_description
1 polymer ?
#
loop_
_entity_poly.entity_id
_entity_poly.type
_entity_poly.pdbx_seq_one_letter_code
_entity_poly.pdbx_strand_id
1 'polypeptide(L)'
;MALKAALAMTGVAIALLVIYGADVAVSKGAEHGFLPFDHMTRGMGLGAPAMILPIIGFFISRKEPSKTLAVMLFVSGVLILVGGAAFLSMSPADAETSRNVMAEAGPLFAVGAFQIVLGAIKIRK
;
A
#
# COMPACT_ATOMS: atom_id res chain seq x y z
N MET A 1 -8.87 4.43 -23.19
CA MET A 1 -9.37 3.19 -22.55
C MET A 1 -8.46 2.76 -21.41
N ALA A 2 -7.14 2.78 -21.60
CA ALA A 2 -6.19 2.38 -20.55
C ALA A 2 -6.24 3.28 -19.31
N LEU A 3 -6.51 4.59 -19.44
CA LEU A 3 -6.69 5.45 -18.26
C LEU A 3 -7.87 5.04 -17.37
N LYS A 4 -9.03 4.68 -17.94
CA LYS A 4 -10.19 4.24 -17.15
C LYS A 4 -9.87 2.97 -16.37
N ALA A 5 -9.20 2.01 -17.01
CA ALA A 5 -8.73 0.79 -16.35
C ALA A 5 -7.71 1.10 -15.24
N ALA A 6 -6.78 2.02 -15.47
CA ALA A 6 -5.80 2.45 -14.47
C ALA A 6 -6.45 3.08 -13.23
N LEU A 7 -7.45 3.94 -13.43
CA LEU A 7 -8.23 4.54 -12.36
C LEU A 7 -8.99 3.47 -11.56
N ALA A 8 -9.66 2.54 -12.25
CA ALA A 8 -10.38 1.45 -11.60
C ALA A 8 -9.44 0.55 -10.77
N MET A 9 -8.32 0.10 -11.35
CA MET A 9 -7.34 -0.74 -10.64
C MET A 9 -6.74 -0.04 -9.42
N THR A 10 -6.38 1.25 -9.57
CA THR A 10 -5.83 2.03 -8.45
C THR A 10 -6.90 2.28 -7.38
N GLY A 11 -8.16 2.46 -7.77
CA GLY A 11 -9.28 2.60 -6.83
C GLY A 11 -9.51 1.33 -6.03
N VAL A 12 -9.51 0.18 -6.70
CA VAL A 12 -9.58 -1.14 -6.03
C VAL A 12 -8.40 -1.33 -5.08
N ALA A 13 -7.19 -0.96 -5.50
CA ALA A 13 -6.00 -1.04 -4.65
C ALA A 13 -6.14 -0.21 -3.37
N ILE A 14 -6.63 1.03 -3.48
CA ILE A 14 -6.86 1.89 -2.30
C ILE A 14 -7.92 1.27 -1.38
N ALA A 15 -9.01 0.72 -1.93
CA ALA A 15 -10.03 0.05 -1.13
C ALA A 15 -9.44 -1.16 -0.38
N LEU A 16 -8.63 -1.99 -1.05
CA LEU A 16 -7.93 -3.12 -0.44
C LEU A 16 -6.96 -2.67 0.65
N LEU A 17 -6.20 -1.59 0.45
CA LEU A 17 -5.30 -1.01 1.46
C LEU A 17 -6.07 -0.54 2.70
N VAL A 18 -7.20 0.14 2.51
CA VAL A 18 -8.04 0.62 3.61
C VAL A 18 -8.65 -0.55 4.38
N ILE A 19 -9.18 -1.56 3.69
CA ILE A 19 -9.73 -2.77 4.31
C ILE A 19 -8.63 -3.51 5.10
N TYR A 20 -7.46 -3.69 4.50
CA TYR A 20 -6.30 -4.31 5.15
C TYR A 20 -5.87 -3.55 6.41
N GLY A 21 -5.67 -2.23 6.29
CA GLY A 21 -5.26 -1.39 7.41
C GLY A 21 -6.30 -1.38 8.54
N ALA A 22 -7.58 -1.32 8.20
CA ALA A 22 -8.66 -1.41 9.18
C ALA A 22 -8.69 -2.78 9.88
N ASP A 23 -8.51 -3.88 9.14
CA ASP A 23 -8.52 -5.23 9.71
C ASP A 23 -7.37 -5.41 10.70
N VAL A 24 -6.15 -4.99 10.32
CA VAL A 24 -4.98 -4.99 11.19
C VAL A 24 -5.21 -4.12 12.44
N ALA A 25 -5.78 -2.93 12.28
CA ALA A 25 -6.06 -2.03 13.40
C ALA A 25 -7.09 -2.60 14.39
N VAL A 26 -8.12 -3.30 13.88
CA VAL A 26 -9.13 -3.98 14.70
C VAL A 26 -8.55 -5.21 15.40
N SER A 27 -7.66 -5.95 14.74
CA SER A 27 -7.07 -7.16 15.31
C SER A 27 -6.20 -6.87 16.54
N LYS A 28 -5.61 -5.67 16.66
CA LYS A 28 -4.78 -5.26 17.80
C LYS A 28 -3.70 -6.29 18.19
N GLY A 29 -3.15 -7.00 17.21
CA GLY A 29 -2.16 -8.06 17.43
C GLY A 29 -2.74 -9.45 17.76
N ALA A 30 -4.07 -9.59 17.81
CA ALA A 30 -4.72 -10.91 17.77
C ALA A 30 -4.68 -11.49 16.36
N GLU A 31 -4.74 -12.82 16.24
CA GLU A 31 -4.56 -13.60 15.01
C GLU A 31 -5.49 -13.14 13.86
N HIS A 32 -6.72 -12.75 14.19
CA HIS A 32 -7.74 -12.32 13.24
C HIS A 32 -8.29 -10.93 13.60
N GLY A 33 -8.61 -10.15 12.57
CA GLY A 33 -9.36 -8.90 12.71
C GLY A 33 -10.85 -9.15 12.59
N PHE A 34 -11.53 -8.33 11.78
CA PHE A 34 -12.93 -8.57 11.43
C PHE A 34 -13.06 -9.57 10.27
N LEU A 35 -11.99 -9.75 9.49
CA LEU A 35 -11.89 -10.83 8.51
C LEU A 35 -11.32 -12.09 9.19
N PRO A 36 -11.85 -13.29 8.87
CA PRO A 36 -11.35 -14.56 9.40
C PRO A 36 -10.09 -15.01 8.64
N PHE A 37 -9.12 -14.11 8.48
CA PHE A 37 -7.84 -14.37 7.83
C PHE A 37 -6.71 -14.16 8.85
N ASP A 38 -5.72 -15.04 8.80
CA ASP A 38 -4.48 -14.86 9.54
C ASP A 38 -3.63 -13.72 8.93
N HIS A 39 -2.60 -13.32 9.66
CA HIS A 39 -1.71 -12.21 9.29
C HIS A 39 -1.08 -12.35 7.91
N MET A 40 -0.64 -13.55 7.54
CA MET A 40 0.04 -13.79 6.29
C MET A 40 -0.95 -13.76 5.12
N THR A 41 -2.11 -14.42 5.26
CA THR A 41 -3.14 -14.45 4.21
C THR A 41 -3.68 -13.05 3.89
N ARG A 42 -3.94 -12.20 4.89
CA ARG A 42 -4.38 -10.83 4.63
C ARG A 42 -3.28 -9.97 3.99
N GLY A 43 -2.02 -10.15 4.38
CA GLY A 43 -0.87 -9.46 3.77
C GLY A 43 -0.71 -9.83 2.30
N MET A 44 -0.78 -11.12 1.96
CA MET A 44 -0.70 -11.61 0.59
C MET A 44 -1.95 -11.33 -0.24
N GLY A 45 -3.15 -11.45 0.35
CA GLY A 45 -4.42 -11.34 -0.35
C GLY A 45 -4.90 -9.91 -0.54
N LEU A 46 -4.64 -9.03 0.43
CA LEU A 46 -5.10 -7.63 0.39
C LEU A 46 -3.91 -6.67 0.20
N GLY A 47 -2.84 -6.85 0.98
CA GLY A 47 -1.67 -5.96 0.95
C GLY A 47 -0.89 -6.00 -0.38
N ALA A 48 -0.49 -7.19 -0.83
CA ALA A 48 0.33 -7.33 -2.04
C ALA A 48 -0.36 -6.82 -3.32
N PRO A 49 -1.63 -7.17 -3.61
CA PRO A 49 -2.32 -6.61 -4.77
C PRO A 49 -2.46 -5.09 -4.66
N ALA A 50 -2.72 -4.57 -3.47
CA ALA A 50 -2.87 -3.13 -3.27
C ALA A 50 -1.56 -2.35 -3.46
N MET A 51 -0.41 -2.98 -3.25
CA MET A 51 0.90 -2.39 -3.58
C MET A 51 1.21 -2.43 -5.08
N ILE A 52 0.79 -3.47 -5.79
CA ILE A 52 1.19 -3.71 -7.19
C ILE A 52 0.24 -3.03 -8.20
N LEU A 53 -1.07 -3.09 -7.96
CA LEU A 53 -2.09 -2.57 -8.88
C LEU A 53 -1.92 -1.08 -9.23
N PRO A 54 -1.59 -0.17 -8.30
CA PRO A 54 -1.33 1.25 -8.62
C PRO A 54 -0.14 1.41 -9.58
N ILE A 55 0.91 0.60 -9.40
CA ILE A 55 2.09 0.60 -10.26
C ILE A 55 1.69 0.17 -11.68
N ILE A 56 0.97 -0.94 -11.81
CA ILE A 56 0.46 -1.39 -13.11
C ILE A 56 -0.41 -0.29 -13.74
N GLY A 57 -1.33 0.31 -12.98
CA GLY A 57 -2.17 1.43 -13.41
C GLY A 57 -1.39 2.60 -13.98
N PHE A 58 -0.29 3.00 -13.33
CA PHE A 58 0.61 4.03 -13.86
C PHE A 58 1.21 3.64 -15.21
N PHE A 59 1.77 2.43 -15.32
CA PHE A 59 2.49 2.00 -16.53
C PHE A 59 1.55 1.82 -17.73
N ILE A 60 0.36 1.24 -17.55
CA ILE A 60 -0.59 1.06 -18.66
C ILE A 60 -1.15 2.40 -19.18
N SER A 61 -1.23 3.41 -18.31
CA SER A 61 -1.73 4.74 -18.66
C SER A 61 -0.61 5.74 -18.91
N ARG A 62 0.65 5.32 -19.00
CA ARG A 62 1.83 6.22 -19.02
C ARG A 62 1.77 7.32 -20.09
N LYS A 63 1.07 7.08 -21.21
CA LYS A 63 0.89 8.03 -22.32
C LYS A 63 -0.27 9.00 -22.12
N GLU A 64 -1.20 8.70 -21.22
CA GLU A 64 -2.40 9.50 -20.95
C GLU A 64 -2.18 10.35 -19.69
N PRO A 65 -2.16 11.68 -19.77
CA PRO A 65 -2.02 12.53 -18.59
C PRO A 65 -3.26 12.45 -17.69
N SER A 66 -3.07 12.49 -16.36
CA SER A 66 -4.19 12.44 -15.42
C SER A 66 -3.80 12.90 -14.02
N LYS A 67 -4.35 14.05 -13.62
CA LYS A 67 -4.23 14.56 -12.25
C LYS A 67 -4.93 13.65 -11.25
N THR A 68 -6.08 13.07 -11.62
CA THR A 68 -6.82 12.13 -10.76
C THR A 68 -5.98 10.91 -10.43
N LEU A 69 -5.37 10.25 -11.43
CA LEU A 69 -4.52 9.09 -11.18
C LEU A 69 -3.29 9.47 -10.34
N ALA A 70 -2.71 10.65 -10.59
CA ALA A 70 -1.60 11.15 -9.79
C ALA A 70 -1.96 11.26 -8.30
N VAL A 71 -3.11 11.86 -7.99
CA VAL A 71 -3.61 11.96 -6.61
C VAL A 71 -3.85 10.58 -6.00
N MET A 72 -4.42 9.65 -6.75
CA MET A 72 -4.63 8.28 -6.26
C MET A 72 -3.32 7.56 -5.93
N LEU A 73 -2.27 7.76 -6.74
CA LEU A 73 -0.93 7.23 -6.46
C LEU A 73 -0.31 7.84 -5.20
N PHE A 74 -0.50 9.14 -4.98
CA PHE A 74 -0.07 9.78 -3.73
C PHE A 74 -0.81 9.22 -2.52
N VAL A 75 -2.14 9.11 -2.60
CA VAL A 75 -2.97 8.56 -1.51
C VAL A 75 -2.53 7.13 -1.20
N SER A 76 -2.39 6.27 -2.20
CA SER A 76 -1.93 4.89 -2.04
C SER A 76 -0.52 4.83 -1.42
N GLY A 77 0.42 5.63 -1.94
CA GLY A 77 1.77 5.71 -1.40
C GLY A 77 1.80 6.15 0.06
N VAL A 78 1.03 7.19 0.43
CA VAL A 78 0.91 7.65 1.82
C VAL A 78 0.31 6.57 2.71
N LEU A 79 -0.76 5.89 2.28
CA LEU A 79 -1.36 4.80 3.05
C LEU A 79 -0.36 3.67 3.33
N ILE A 80 0.47 3.32 2.36
CA ILE A 80 1.54 2.30 2.54
C ILE A 80 2.58 2.79 3.55
N LEU A 81 3.02 4.04 3.48
CA LEU A 81 3.98 4.61 4.44
C LEU A 81 3.41 4.64 5.87
N VAL A 82 2.14 5.04 6.02
CA VAL A 82 1.46 5.02 7.32
C VAL A 82 1.32 3.59 7.84
N GLY A 83 0.97 2.63 6.98
CA GLY A 83 0.90 1.21 7.33
C GLY A 83 2.25 0.67 7.81
N GLY A 84 3.34 1.00 7.10
CA GLY A 84 4.71 0.63 7.50
C GLY A 84 5.10 1.25 8.85
N ALA A 85 4.78 2.53 9.08
CA ALA A 85 5.02 3.20 10.35
C ALA A 85 4.21 2.58 11.50
N ALA A 86 2.95 2.21 11.26
CA ALA A 86 2.11 1.52 12.23
C ALA A 86 2.64 0.11 12.55
N PHE A 87 3.16 -0.61 11.56
CA PHE A 87 3.81 -1.91 11.79
C PHE A 87 5.04 -1.78 12.70
N LEU A 88 5.88 -0.76 12.46
CA LEU A 88 7.04 -0.49 13.32
C LEU A 88 6.64 -0.12 14.76
N SER A 89 5.53 0.59 14.97
CA SER A 89 5.13 1.04 16.31
C SER A 89 4.51 -0.06 17.17
N MET A 90 4.05 -1.16 16.56
CA MET A 90 3.46 -2.31 17.26
C MET A 90 4.51 -3.37 17.63
N SER A 91 5.75 -3.22 17.18
CA SER A 91 6.79 -4.21 17.40
C SER A 91 7.49 -4.05 18.77
N PRO A 92 7.82 -5.15 19.48
CA PRO A 92 8.62 -5.08 20.71
C PRO A 92 10.02 -4.50 20.46
N ALA A 93 10.52 -3.77 21.47
CA ALA A 93 11.69 -2.89 21.37
C ALA A 93 13.00 -3.53 21.87
N ASP A 94 13.29 -4.77 21.49
CA ASP A 94 14.59 -5.41 21.68
C ASP A 94 15.45 -5.31 20.41
N ALA A 95 16.78 -5.25 20.57
CA ALA A 95 17.71 -4.87 19.49
C ALA A 95 17.85 -5.90 18.36
N GLU A 96 17.54 -7.18 18.62
CA GLU A 96 17.52 -8.24 17.61
C GLU A 96 16.21 -8.17 16.80
N THR A 97 15.07 -8.15 17.48
CA THR A 97 13.76 -8.01 16.84
C THR A 97 13.62 -6.70 16.07
N SER A 98 14.15 -5.58 16.58
CA SER A 98 14.11 -4.28 15.89
C SER A 98 14.80 -4.29 14.52
N ARG A 99 15.91 -5.03 14.37
CA ARG A 99 16.61 -5.16 13.09
C ARG A 99 15.81 -5.98 12.08
N ASN A 100 15.20 -7.08 12.55
CA ASN A 100 14.37 -7.93 11.72
C ASN A 100 13.10 -7.19 11.25
N VAL A 101 12.50 -6.43 12.14
CA VAL A 101 11.29 -5.62 11.88
C VAL A 101 11.58 -4.49 10.90
N MET A 102 12.74 -3.84 11.00
CA MET A 102 13.14 -2.85 9.98
C MET A 102 13.41 -3.48 8.62
N ALA A 103 13.99 -4.68 8.57
CA ALA A 103 14.17 -5.40 7.31
C ALA A 103 12.82 -5.77 6.66
N GLU A 104 11.80 -6.06 7.46
CA GLU A 104 10.46 -6.41 7.00
C GLU A 104 9.62 -5.18 6.61
N ALA A 105 9.75 -4.07 7.35
CA ALA A 105 9.05 -2.82 7.04
C ALA A 105 9.72 -2.03 5.90
N GLY A 106 11.03 -2.17 5.70
CA GLY A 106 11.81 -1.46 4.68
C GLY A 106 11.19 -1.50 3.28
N PRO A 107 10.78 -2.67 2.76
CA PRO A 107 10.08 -2.78 1.49
C PRO A 107 8.80 -1.93 1.39
N LEU A 108 8.03 -1.78 2.47
CA LEU A 108 6.83 -0.93 2.47
C LEU A 108 7.19 0.53 2.24
N PHE A 109 8.24 1.03 2.91
CA PHE A 109 8.72 2.40 2.70
C PHE A 109 9.22 2.61 1.28
N ALA A 110 9.96 1.64 0.72
CA ALA A 110 10.44 1.70 -0.65
C ALA A 110 9.28 1.77 -1.66
N VAL A 111 8.27 0.90 -1.51
CA VAL A 111 7.09 0.89 -2.39
C VAL A 111 6.24 2.14 -2.23
N GLY A 112 6.00 2.60 -1.00
CA GLY A 112 5.23 3.82 -0.73
C GLY A 112 5.89 5.06 -1.34
N ALA A 113 7.20 5.23 -1.12
CA ALA A 113 7.97 6.31 -1.73
C ALA A 113 7.98 6.20 -3.26
N PHE A 114 8.11 4.99 -3.81
CA PHE A 114 8.07 4.76 -5.24
C PHE A 114 6.72 5.19 -5.84
N GLN A 115 5.59 4.83 -5.23
CA GLN A 115 4.28 5.26 -5.71
C GLN A 115 4.09 6.79 -5.64
N ILE A 116 4.59 7.45 -4.60
CA ILE A 116 4.60 8.92 -4.50
C ILE A 116 5.38 9.53 -5.66
N VAL A 117 6.57 8.99 -5.99
CA VAL A 117 7.37 9.44 -7.14
C VAL A 117 6.61 9.24 -8.45
N LEU A 118 5.94 8.10 -8.63
CA LEU A 118 5.10 7.88 -9.82
C LEU A 118 3.94 8.88 -9.91
N GLY A 119 3.30 9.21 -8.78
CA GLY A 119 2.29 10.27 -8.70
C GLY A 119 2.84 11.63 -9.13
N ALA A 120 4.03 12.00 -8.65
CA ALA A 120 4.73 13.24 -9.03
C ALA A 120 5.14 13.28 -10.50
N ILE A 121 5.49 12.14 -11.09
CA ILE A 121 5.73 12.05 -12.54
C ILE A 121 4.41 12.19 -13.31
N LYS A 122 3.34 11.57 -12.82
CA LYS A 122 2.02 11.56 -13.48
C LYS A 122 1.37 12.95 -13.52
N ILE A 123 1.54 13.77 -12.48
CA ILE A 123 0.92 15.12 -12.41
C ILE A 123 1.54 16.12 -13.40
N ARG A 124 2.80 15.90 -13.79
CA ARG A 124 3.55 16.77 -14.72
C ARG A 124 3.33 16.42 -16.19
N LYS A 125 2.75 15.26 -16.47
CA LYS A 125 2.30 14.87 -17.81
C LYS A 125 0.90 15.40 -18.04
#